data_AF-A0A840I188-F1
#
_entry.id   AF-A0A840I188-F1
#
_cell.length_a   1.000
_cell.length_b   1.000
_cell.length_c   1.000
_cell.angle_alpha   90.00
_cell.angle_beta   90.00
_cell.angle_gamma   90.00
#
_symmetry.space_group_name_H-M   'P 1'
#
loop_
_entity.id
_entity.type
_entity.pdbx_description
1 polymer ?
#
loop_
_entity_poly.entity_id
_entity_poly.type
_entity_poly.pdbx_seq_one_letter_code
_entity_poly.pdbx_strand_id
1 'polypeptide(L)'
;MRTLLLTVVLLLVGIAPAAAHRQPEVETTVQVLEAGDGTETMAITHRLHAHDAQQVLRLLGVHDPVLSDPENQARLALYARDRFEIAGDAPSEMVGVELEGNYVFIYQQHPEVAAIVASGILADMSDAWVNFVYLKDHGGHTVRSLVLNADHRTVPGEPAVPSP
;
A
#
# COMPACT_ATOMS: atom_id res chain seq x y z
N MET A 1 13.87 -7.70 -53.67
CA MET A 1 13.96 -8.82 -52.69
C MET A 1 14.71 -8.45 -51.40
N ARG A 2 15.90 -7.81 -51.43
CA ARG A 2 16.64 -7.41 -50.21
C ARG A 2 15.88 -6.48 -49.26
N THR A 3 15.15 -5.50 -49.80
CA THR A 3 14.33 -4.57 -49.01
C THR A 3 13.14 -5.26 -48.33
N LEU A 4 12.46 -6.17 -49.04
CA LEU A 4 11.35 -6.97 -48.50
C LEU A 4 11.80 -7.85 -47.31
N LEU A 5 12.99 -8.46 -47.43
CA LEU A 5 13.56 -9.29 -46.37
C LEU A 5 13.89 -8.46 -45.11
N LEU A 6 14.43 -7.26 -45.30
CA LEU A 6 14.73 -6.33 -44.20
C LEU A 6 13.46 -5.85 -43.48
N THR A 7 12.38 -5.58 -44.21
CA THR A 7 11.09 -5.20 -43.62
C THR A 7 10.47 -6.33 -42.80
N VAL A 8 10.53 -7.57 -43.30
CA VAL A 8 9.99 -8.75 -42.57
C VAL A 8 10.78 -9.03 -41.29
N VAL A 9 12.12 -8.92 -41.34
CA VAL A 9 12.96 -9.10 -40.15
C VAL A 9 12.66 -8.01 -39.11
N LEU A 10 12.50 -6.75 -39.52
CA LEU A 10 12.19 -5.65 -38.61
C LEU A 10 10.81 -5.82 -37.93
N LEU A 11 9.81 -6.36 -38.66
CA LEU A 11 8.48 -6.60 -38.12
C LEU A 11 8.47 -7.73 -37.05
N LEU A 12 9.34 -8.74 -37.21
CA LEU A 12 9.45 -9.87 -36.28
C LEU A 12 10.12 -9.50 -34.95
N VAL A 13 11.00 -8.48 -34.92
CA VAL A 13 11.63 -7.99 -33.68
C VAL A 13 10.64 -7.20 -32.81
N GLY A 14 9.58 -6.63 -33.38
CA GLY A 14 8.57 -5.84 -32.67
C GLY A 14 7.51 -6.65 -31.90
N ILE A 15 7.52 -7.99 -31.98
CA ILE A 15 6.51 -8.87 -31.37
C ILE A 15 7.00 -9.47 -30.04
N ALA A 16 8.14 -9.00 -29.51
CA ALA A 16 8.56 -9.41 -28.18
C ALA A 16 7.47 -9.01 -27.16
N PRO A 17 6.95 -9.95 -26.34
CA PRO A 17 6.00 -9.58 -25.30
C PRO A 17 6.67 -8.57 -24.38
N ALA A 18 6.11 -7.36 -24.33
CA ALA A 18 6.49 -6.40 -23.31
C ALA A 18 6.11 -7.05 -21.98
N ALA A 19 7.11 -7.50 -21.24
CA ALA A 19 6.94 -7.99 -19.87
C ALA A 19 6.64 -6.77 -18.97
N ALA A 20 5.43 -6.22 -19.10
CA ALA A 20 4.87 -5.25 -18.18
C ALA A 20 4.43 -6.00 -16.92
N HIS A 21 5.39 -6.55 -16.18
CA HIS A 21 5.14 -7.09 -14.85
C HIS A 21 4.69 -5.93 -13.97
N ARG A 22 3.53 -6.07 -13.30
CA ARG A 22 3.02 -5.07 -12.36
C ARG A 22 4.08 -4.81 -11.29
N GLN A 23 4.33 -3.53 -11.00
CA GLN A 23 5.20 -3.15 -9.90
C GLN A 23 4.55 -3.56 -8.56
N PRO A 24 5.24 -4.35 -7.72
CA PRO A 24 4.78 -4.64 -6.38
C PRO A 24 4.87 -3.36 -5.54
N GLU A 25 3.74 -2.67 -5.39
CA GLU A 25 3.66 -1.40 -4.67
C GLU A 25 2.42 -1.27 -3.80
N VAL A 26 2.56 -0.49 -2.73
CA VAL A 26 1.48 0.00 -1.88
C VAL A 26 1.37 1.51 -2.02
N GLU A 27 0.16 1.92 -2.39
CA GLU A 27 -0.35 3.29 -2.40
C GLU A 27 -0.68 3.82 -1.01
N THR A 28 -0.01 4.81 -0.42
CA THR A 28 -0.57 5.53 0.74
C THR A 28 -0.74 7.01 0.44
N THR A 29 -1.93 7.54 0.68
CA THR A 29 -2.20 8.98 0.64
C THR A 29 -2.43 9.47 2.07
N VAL A 30 -1.78 10.55 2.46
CA VAL A 30 -2.01 11.25 3.72
C VAL A 30 -2.45 12.67 3.43
N GLN A 31 -3.59 13.08 3.97
CA GLN A 31 -4.16 14.40 3.78
C GLN A 31 -4.46 15.03 5.15
N VAL A 32 -4.06 16.28 5.33
CA VAL A 32 -4.48 17.06 6.50
C VAL A 32 -5.91 17.56 6.27
N LEU A 33 -6.78 17.29 7.25
CA LEU A 33 -8.16 17.75 7.29
C LEU A 33 -8.31 18.75 8.44
N GLU A 34 -8.90 19.92 8.15
CA GLU A 34 -9.25 20.93 9.14
C GLU A 34 -10.74 20.81 9.48
N ALA A 35 -11.05 20.65 10.77
CA ALA A 35 -12.41 20.68 11.28
C ALA A 35 -12.91 22.13 11.41
N GLY A 36 -14.22 22.32 11.50
CA GLY A 36 -14.82 23.67 11.60
C GLY A 36 -14.46 24.46 12.87
N ASP A 37 -13.85 23.82 13.87
CA ASP A 37 -13.31 24.44 15.08
C ASP A 37 -11.80 24.75 14.99
N GLY A 38 -11.19 24.51 13.83
CA GLY A 38 -9.76 24.72 13.58
C GLY A 38 -8.87 23.55 13.99
N THR A 39 -9.44 22.42 14.46
CA THR A 39 -8.67 21.22 14.78
C THR A 39 -8.20 20.51 13.51
N GLU A 40 -6.91 20.24 13.39
CA GLU A 40 -6.35 19.48 12.27
C GLU A 40 -6.22 17.98 12.62
N THR A 41 -6.58 17.12 11.67
CA THR A 41 -6.42 15.66 11.74
C THR A 41 -5.75 15.16 10.46
N MET A 42 -5.20 13.94 10.47
CA MET A 42 -4.71 13.31 9.25
C MET A 42 -5.64 12.20 8.80
N ALA A 43 -6.15 12.30 7.58
CA ALA A 43 -6.79 11.20 6.88
C ALA A 43 -5.73 10.42 6.09
N ILE A 44 -5.73 9.10 6.25
CA ILE A 44 -4.74 8.19 5.68
C ILE A 44 -5.51 7.13 4.89
N THR A 45 -5.17 6.97 3.62
CA THR A 45 -5.76 5.96 2.74
C THR A 45 -4.68 5.07 2.17
N HIS A 46 -4.71 3.79 2.50
CA HIS A 46 -3.87 2.77 1.87
C HIS A 46 -4.61 2.11 0.72
N ARG A 47 -3.94 1.93 -0.42
CA ARG A 47 -4.43 1.25 -1.61
C ARG A 47 -3.56 0.04 -1.88
N LEU A 48 -4.15 -1.14 -1.73
CA LEU A 48 -3.55 -2.42 -2.04
C LEU A 48 -4.27 -3.01 -3.25
N HIS A 49 -3.60 -3.80 -4.07
CA HIS A 49 -4.32 -4.58 -5.08
C HIS A 49 -5.04 -5.75 -4.41
N ALA A 50 -6.24 -6.07 -4.88
CA ALA A 50 -7.14 -7.06 -4.29
C ALA A 50 -6.47 -8.43 -4.13
N HIS A 51 -5.73 -8.87 -5.16
CA HIS A 51 -4.97 -10.12 -5.09
C HIS A 51 -3.96 -10.14 -3.93
N ASP A 52 -3.27 -9.02 -3.66
CA ASP A 52 -2.26 -8.96 -2.61
C ASP A 52 -2.93 -8.92 -1.24
N ALA A 53 -4.04 -8.19 -1.09
CA ALA A 53 -4.87 -8.23 0.12
C ALA A 53 -5.38 -9.65 0.43
N GLN A 54 -5.74 -10.44 -0.59
CA GLN A 54 -6.07 -11.85 -0.39
C GLN A 54 -4.86 -12.68 0.06
N GLN A 55 -3.65 -12.39 -0.43
CA GLN A 55 -2.44 -13.05 0.04
C GLN A 55 -2.14 -12.69 1.50
N VAL A 56 -2.34 -11.44 1.91
CA VAL A 56 -2.26 -11.02 3.31
C VAL A 56 -3.23 -11.82 4.17
N LEU A 57 -4.49 -11.93 3.76
CA LEU A 57 -5.47 -12.71 4.52
C LEU A 57 -5.07 -14.19 4.63
N ARG A 58 -4.52 -14.78 3.57
CA ARG A 58 -3.96 -16.14 3.62
C ARG A 58 -2.79 -16.24 4.60
N LEU A 59 -1.89 -15.26 4.62
CA LEU A 59 -0.79 -15.17 5.58
C LEU A 59 -1.32 -15.10 7.03
N LEU A 60 -2.43 -14.38 7.23
CA LEU A 60 -3.16 -14.29 8.50
C LEU A 60 -4.03 -15.52 8.82
N GLY A 61 -3.90 -16.61 8.05
CA GLY A 61 -4.57 -17.88 8.30
C GLY A 61 -5.98 -18.03 7.71
N VAL A 62 -6.41 -17.13 6.83
CA VAL A 62 -7.72 -17.24 6.14
C VAL A 62 -7.58 -18.12 4.89
N HIS A 63 -8.19 -19.29 4.90
CA HIS A 63 -8.05 -20.26 3.80
C HIS A 63 -8.70 -19.81 2.49
N ASP A 64 -9.93 -19.27 2.53
CA ASP A 64 -10.68 -18.79 1.36
C ASP A 64 -11.10 -17.33 1.55
N PRO A 65 -10.19 -16.36 1.31
CA PRO A 65 -10.42 -14.96 1.66
C PRO A 65 -11.43 -14.28 0.72
N VAL A 66 -12.48 -13.75 1.33
CA VAL A 66 -13.51 -12.93 0.67
C VAL A 66 -13.31 -11.48 1.11
N LEU A 67 -12.91 -10.59 0.18
CA LEU A 67 -12.56 -9.19 0.50
C LEU A 67 -13.77 -8.31 0.87
N SER A 68 -14.98 -8.76 0.56
CA SER A 68 -16.24 -8.10 0.96
C SER A 68 -16.75 -8.57 2.33
N ASP A 69 -16.10 -9.55 2.96
CA ASP A 69 -16.46 -10.03 4.29
C ASP A 69 -15.94 -9.05 5.36
N PRO A 70 -16.81 -8.51 6.24
CA PRO A 70 -16.40 -7.57 7.28
C PRO A 70 -15.29 -8.09 8.21
N GLU A 71 -15.23 -9.40 8.48
CA GLU A 71 -14.16 -9.96 9.33
C GLU A 71 -12.81 -9.86 8.62
N ASN A 72 -12.75 -10.25 7.35
CA ASN A 72 -11.55 -10.10 6.52
C ASN A 72 -11.14 -8.63 6.36
N GLN A 73 -12.09 -7.72 6.20
CA GLN A 73 -11.85 -6.29 6.16
C GLN A 73 -11.22 -5.77 7.47
N ALA A 74 -11.74 -6.19 8.62
CA ALA A 74 -11.17 -5.84 9.92
C ALA A 74 -9.73 -6.37 10.07
N ARG A 75 -9.46 -7.61 9.62
CA ARG A 75 -8.10 -8.19 9.62
C ARG A 75 -7.13 -7.37 8.77
N LEU A 76 -7.55 -6.94 7.58
CA LEU A 76 -6.74 -6.09 6.70
C LEU A 76 -6.50 -4.70 7.30
N ALA A 77 -7.52 -4.10 7.93
CA ALA A 77 -7.40 -2.81 8.60
C ALA A 77 -6.33 -2.86 9.70
N LEU A 78 -6.40 -3.87 10.57
CA LEU A 78 -5.43 -4.07 11.65
C LEU A 78 -4.02 -4.33 11.10
N TYR A 79 -3.91 -5.18 10.08
CA TYR A 79 -2.64 -5.47 9.40
C TYR A 79 -1.96 -4.20 8.89
N ALA A 80 -2.70 -3.32 8.21
CA ALA A 80 -2.16 -2.08 7.67
C ALA A 80 -1.75 -1.10 8.78
N ARG A 81 -2.62 -0.93 9.80
CA ARG A 81 -2.34 -0.08 10.97
C ARG A 81 -1.02 -0.45 11.64
N ASP A 82 -0.82 -1.75 11.89
CA ASP A 82 0.35 -2.24 12.62
C ASP A 82 1.66 -2.12 11.81
N ARG A 83 1.55 -1.83 10.51
CA ARG A 83 2.68 -1.66 9.57
C ARG A 83 2.85 -0.23 9.09
N PHE A 84 2.05 0.73 9.58
CA PHE A 84 2.15 2.14 9.23
C PHE A 84 2.44 2.96 10.50
N GLU A 85 3.69 3.40 10.64
CA GLU A 85 4.19 4.02 11.86
C GLU A 85 4.09 5.54 11.80
N ILE A 86 3.48 6.12 12.83
CA ILE A 86 3.26 7.56 12.99
C ILE A 86 3.81 7.98 14.36
N ALA A 87 4.57 9.07 14.41
CA ALA A 87 5.22 9.58 15.62
C ALA A 87 4.29 10.40 16.54
N GLY A 88 2.97 10.18 16.48
CA GLY A 88 1.99 10.90 17.30
C GLY A 88 1.83 10.28 18.69
N ASP A 89 1.24 11.05 19.61
CA ASP A 89 1.00 10.59 20.98
C ASP A 89 -0.31 9.80 21.12
N ALA A 90 -1.21 9.96 20.14
CA ALA A 90 -2.51 9.33 20.10
C ALA A 90 -2.55 8.12 19.14
N PRO A 91 -3.35 7.08 19.45
CA PRO A 91 -3.53 5.96 18.53
C PRO A 91 -4.34 6.39 17.29
N SER A 92 -4.02 5.79 16.15
CA SER A 92 -4.86 5.92 14.95
C SER A 92 -6.14 5.11 15.08
N GLU A 93 -7.21 5.65 14.50
CA GLU A 93 -8.51 4.99 14.37
C GLU A 93 -8.65 4.40 12.97
N MET A 94 -9.18 3.17 12.87
CA MET A 94 -9.56 2.58 11.59
C MET A 94 -10.97 3.03 11.24
N VAL A 95 -11.12 3.71 10.10
CA VAL A 95 -12.40 4.23 9.62
C VAL A 95 -13.16 3.14 8.86
N GLY A 96 -12.47 2.35 8.05
CA GLY A 96 -13.09 1.27 7.29
C GLY A 96 -12.21 0.67 6.20
N VAL A 97 -12.76 -0.30 5.47
CA VAL A 97 -12.12 -0.93 4.32
C VAL A 97 -13.16 -1.08 3.20
N GLU A 98 -12.75 -0.78 1.98
CA GLU A 98 -13.59 -0.87 0.79
C GLU A 98 -12.89 -1.65 -0.32
N LEU A 99 -13.65 -2.51 -1.02
CA LEU A 99 -13.21 -3.14 -2.26
C LEU A 99 -13.81 -2.38 -3.43
N GLU A 100 -12.97 -1.75 -4.24
CA GLU A 100 -13.38 -1.06 -5.46
C GLU A 100 -12.55 -1.57 -6.65
N GLY A 101 -13.22 -2.25 -7.57
CA GLY A 101 -12.58 -2.88 -8.73
C GLY A 101 -11.51 -3.89 -8.31
N ASN A 102 -10.26 -3.61 -8.70
CA ASN A 102 -9.10 -4.47 -8.39
C ASN A 102 -8.31 -3.98 -7.17
N TYR A 103 -8.84 -3.05 -6.38
CA TYR A 103 -8.14 -2.45 -5.27
C TYR A 103 -8.94 -2.54 -3.98
N VAL A 104 -8.20 -2.70 -2.88
CA VAL A 104 -8.71 -2.56 -1.52
C VAL A 104 -8.18 -1.24 -0.97
N PHE A 105 -9.11 -0.41 -0.52
CA PHE A 105 -8.83 0.83 0.18
C PHE A 105 -9.00 0.62 1.67
N ILE A 106 -8.00 1.00 2.46
CA ILE A 106 -8.03 0.94 3.92
C ILE A 106 -7.93 2.37 4.41
N TYR A 107 -8.95 2.79 5.16
CA TYR A 107 -9.07 4.15 5.67
C TYR A 107 -8.71 4.19 7.15
N GLN A 108 -7.77 5.07 7.48
CA GLN A 108 -7.26 5.31 8.82
C GLN A 108 -7.31 6.83 9.08
N GLN A 109 -7.55 7.20 10.33
CA GLN A 109 -7.51 8.59 10.77
C GLN A 109 -6.57 8.71 11.97
N HIS A 110 -5.71 9.73 11.96
CA HIS A 110 -4.90 10.11 13.10
C HIS A 110 -5.43 11.44 13.66
N PRO A 111 -5.66 11.57 14.97
CA PRO A 111 -6.28 12.76 15.56
C PRO A 111 -5.36 13.99 15.61
N GLU A 112 -4.07 13.80 15.31
CA GLU A 112 -3.05 14.86 15.29
C GLU A 112 -2.33 14.89 13.94
N VAL A 113 -1.79 16.05 13.56
CA VAL A 113 -0.83 16.15 12.45
C VAL A 113 0.54 15.73 12.96
N ALA A 114 0.96 14.52 12.60
CA ALA A 114 2.18 13.89 13.09
C ALA A 114 3.08 13.39 11.94
N ALA A 115 4.37 13.22 12.23
CA ALA A 115 5.32 12.72 11.25
C ALA A 115 5.09 11.23 10.98
N ILE A 116 5.14 10.84 9.70
CA ILE A 116 5.12 9.43 9.29
C ILE A 116 6.55 8.92 9.38
N VAL A 117 6.75 7.87 10.17
CA VAL A 117 8.08 7.31 10.48
C VAL A 117 8.43 6.22 9.46
N ALA A 118 7.52 5.28 9.23
CA ALA A 118 7.75 4.12 8.38
C ALA A 118 6.46 3.58 7.78
N SER A 119 6.59 2.87 6.64
CA SER A 119 5.52 2.05 6.06
C SER A 119 6.13 0.70 5.66
N GLY A 120 5.61 -0.38 6.24
CA GLY A 120 6.03 -1.76 6.02
C GLY A 120 4.90 -2.63 5.46
N ILE A 121 3.88 -2.03 4.86
CA ILE A 121 2.73 -2.76 4.33
C ILE A 121 3.24 -3.65 3.18
N LEU A 122 2.92 -4.96 3.23
CA LEU A 122 3.43 -6.03 2.35
C LEU A 122 4.93 -6.34 2.44
N ALA A 123 5.70 -5.67 3.31
CA ALA A 123 7.14 -5.91 3.44
C ALA A 123 7.48 -7.29 4.03
N ASP A 124 6.52 -7.94 4.70
CA ASP A 124 6.61 -9.30 5.21
C ASP A 124 6.46 -10.38 4.13
N MET A 125 5.91 -10.03 2.96
CA MET A 125 5.77 -10.95 1.84
C MET A 125 7.05 -11.04 1.00
N SER A 126 7.69 -9.91 0.73
CA SER A 126 9.01 -9.83 0.10
C SER A 126 9.61 -8.43 0.24
N ASP A 127 10.92 -8.32 0.07
CA ASP A 127 11.66 -7.06 0.01
C ASP A 127 11.45 -6.28 -1.30
N ALA A 128 10.73 -6.86 -2.27
CA ALA A 128 10.44 -6.21 -3.54
C ALA A 128 9.33 -5.15 -3.45
N TRP A 129 8.52 -5.16 -2.39
CA TRP A 129 7.38 -4.23 -2.25
C TRP A 129 7.82 -2.81 -1.91
N VAL A 130 7.42 -1.87 -2.76
CA VAL A 130 7.69 -0.45 -2.56
C VAL A 130 6.49 0.24 -1.92
N ASN A 131 6.71 0.96 -0.83
CA ASN A 131 5.67 1.70 -0.12
C ASN A 131 5.77 3.19 -0.47
N PHE A 132 4.88 3.66 -1.34
CA PHE A 132 4.80 5.07 -1.71
C PHE A 132 3.86 5.81 -0.77
N VAL A 133 4.30 6.95 -0.25
CA VAL A 133 3.51 7.82 0.61
C VAL A 133 3.39 9.20 -0.03
N TYR A 134 2.17 9.58 -0.40
CA TYR A 134 1.82 10.86 -0.98
C TYR A 134 1.24 11.77 0.10
N LEU A 135 1.92 12.86 0.40
CA LEU A 135 1.43 13.89 1.31
C LEU A 135 0.63 14.91 0.52
N LYS A 136 -0.59 15.19 0.96
CA LYS A 136 -1.50 16.15 0.36
C LYS A 136 -1.75 17.33 1.29
N ASP A 137 -1.86 18.52 0.71
CA ASP A 137 -2.33 19.71 1.42
C ASP A 137 -3.86 19.69 1.64
N HIS A 138 -4.37 20.73 2.29
CA HIS A 138 -5.80 20.96 2.48
C HIS A 138 -6.61 21.01 1.17
N GLY A 139 -5.98 21.41 0.06
CA GLY A 139 -6.59 21.43 -1.28
C GLY A 139 -6.60 20.06 -1.96
N GLY A 140 -6.01 19.03 -1.35
CA GLY A 140 -5.89 17.68 -1.91
C GLY A 140 -4.77 17.53 -2.94
N HIS A 141 -3.90 18.54 -3.10
CA HIS A 141 -2.77 18.50 -4.01
C HIS A 141 -1.59 17.76 -3.38
N THR A 142 -0.96 16.85 -4.12
CA THR A 142 0.25 16.18 -3.65
C THR A 142 1.40 17.17 -3.55
N VAL A 143 1.85 17.45 -2.33
CA VAL A 143 2.98 18.34 -2.03
C VAL A 143 4.29 17.58 -1.90
N ARG A 144 4.25 16.28 -1.61
CA ARG A 144 5.43 15.44 -1.46
C ARG A 144 5.12 13.97 -1.75
N SER A 145 6.07 13.28 -2.35
CA SER A 145 6.08 11.82 -2.48
C SER A 145 7.30 11.26 -1.76
N LEU A 146 7.10 10.25 -0.92
CA LEU A 146 8.13 9.56 -0.15
C LEU A 146 8.11 8.07 -0.50
N VAL A 147 9.28 7.44 -0.48
CA VAL A 147 9.40 5.98 -0.40
C VAL A 147 9.84 5.67 1.03
N LEU A 148 8.97 5.04 1.80
CA LEU A 148 9.27 4.66 3.18
C LEU A 148 9.37 3.15 3.24
N ASN A 149 10.45 2.62 3.81
CA ASN A 149 10.59 1.18 4.02
C ASN A 149 10.73 0.94 5.52
N ALA A 150 9.87 0.10 6.09
CA ALA A 150 10.14 -0.48 7.39
C ALA A 150 11.16 -1.63 7.23
N ASP A 151 12.11 -1.77 8.16
CA ASP A 151 12.88 -3.01 8.25
C ASP A 151 11.92 -4.12 8.70
N HIS A 152 11.68 -5.12 7.85
CA HIS A 152 10.85 -6.28 8.15
C HIS A 152 11.33 -7.07 9.38
N ARG A 153 12.56 -6.82 9.86
CA ARG A 153 13.11 -7.42 11.08
C ARG A 153 12.63 -6.81 12.38
N THR A 154 11.93 -5.67 12.32
CA THR A 154 11.46 -4.95 13.51
C THR A 154 9.97 -4.66 13.40
N VAL A 155 9.14 -5.70 13.24
CA VAL A 155 7.72 -5.61 13.60
C VAL A 155 7.64 -5.76 15.12
N PRO A 156 7.13 -4.77 15.88
CA PRO A 156 7.00 -4.91 17.33
C PRO A 156 6.12 -6.11 17.69
N GLY A 157 6.73 -7.15 18.28
CA GLY A 157 6.02 -8.35 18.76
C GLY A 157 6.25 -9.63 17.94
N GLU A 158 6.99 -9.59 16.83
CA GLU A 158 7.29 -10.78 16.02
C GLU A 158 8.78 -11.14 16.12
N PRO A 159 9.15 -12.41 16.40
CA PRO A 159 10.55 -12.80 16.46
C PRO A 159 11.19 -12.63 15.08
N ALA A 160 12.37 -11.99 15.06
CA ALA A 160 13.13 -11.77 13.83
C ALA A 160 13.30 -13.10 13.06
N VAL A 161 12.81 -13.14 11.83
CA VAL A 161 13.01 -14.29 10.94
C VAL A 161 14.51 -14.37 10.59
N PRO A 162 15.21 -15.48 10.90
CA PRO A 162 16.62 -15.59 10.58
C PRO A 162 16.83 -15.64 9.07
N SER A 163 17.86 -14.94 8.60
CA SER A 163 18.33 -15.00 7.22
C SER A 163 18.67 -16.45 6.81
N PRO A 164 18.43 -16.85 5.54
CA PRO A 164 18.83 -18.15 5.02
C PRO A 164 20.35 -18.36 5.02
#